data_AF-A0A1X0I4J1-F1
#
_entry.id   AF-A0A1X0I4J1-F1
#
_cell.length_a   1.000
_cell.length_b   1.000
_cell.length_c   1.000
_cell.angle_alpha   90.00
_cell.angle_beta   90.00
_cell.angle_gamma   90.00
#
_symmetry.space_group_name_H-M   'P 1'
#
loop_
_entity.id
_entity.type
_entity.pdbx_description
1 polymer ?
#
loop_
_entity_poly.entity_id
_entity_poly.type
_entity_poly.pdbx_seq_one_letter_code
_entity_poly.pdbx_strand_id
1 'polypeptide(L)'
;PTTPPYYQAANPNWGGPPPQFGGPAWNQPPRKGRNPWPIIAGVAALVVVVALAAVGIAIVMGGDDNNPQANRTSTTSSTTRPSTTTTTTRAANPQSKLLALLPAGYPSGACTPATPKSNSIWVNALAMVDCDQNTNQGGPSRAVYGLFADQDTLKKAFDDDVGAVQLMNCPGAGASPDGWHHDSTPTVTAGMIACGTYKNHPNVIWTNEARLMLCDVYGDPPALEDLHTWWTNYGG
;
A
#
# COMPACT_ATOMS: atom_id res chain seq x y z
N PRO A 1 -61.14 -44.56 20.81
CA PRO A 1 -61.12 -43.12 20.49
C PRO A 1 -60.89 -42.91 19.00
N THR A 2 -61.81 -42.21 18.37
CA THR A 2 -62.19 -42.18 16.94
C THR A 2 -61.37 -41.20 16.09
N THR A 3 -61.20 -41.50 14.80
CA THR A 3 -60.84 -40.55 13.73
C THR A 3 -62.13 -39.93 13.10
N PRO A 4 -62.01 -39.01 12.11
CA PRO A 4 -62.19 -37.55 12.17
C PRO A 4 -63.58 -37.07 11.66
N PRO A 5 -63.84 -35.75 11.55
CA PRO A 5 -63.98 -35.22 10.18
C PRO A 5 -63.52 -33.76 9.97
N TYR A 6 -63.24 -33.47 8.70
CA TYR A 6 -63.14 -32.14 8.09
C TYR A 6 -64.42 -31.31 8.25
N TYR A 7 -64.27 -30.02 8.55
CA TYR A 7 -65.18 -28.92 8.15
C TYR A 7 -64.30 -27.67 7.96
N GLN A 8 -64.04 -27.27 6.71
CA GLN A 8 -64.76 -26.26 5.92
C GLN A 8 -64.42 -24.81 6.29
N ALA A 9 -63.85 -24.12 5.31
CA ALA A 9 -63.50 -22.71 5.33
C ALA A 9 -64.72 -21.80 5.54
N ALA A 10 -64.51 -20.73 6.30
CA ALA A 10 -65.32 -19.51 6.20
C ALA A 10 -64.37 -18.31 6.30
N ASN A 11 -64.13 -17.67 5.16
CA ASN A 11 -63.50 -16.37 5.08
C ASN A 11 -64.63 -15.35 4.80
N PRO A 12 -64.87 -14.39 5.69
CA PRO A 12 -65.36 -13.09 5.26
C PRO A 12 -64.45 -11.98 5.81
N ASN A 13 -63.69 -11.42 4.89
CA ASN A 13 -63.03 -10.11 4.95
C ASN A 13 -63.91 -9.04 5.61
N TRP A 14 -63.49 -8.47 6.75
CA TRP A 14 -63.84 -7.11 7.24
C TRP A 14 -62.89 -6.67 8.37
N GLY A 15 -62.30 -5.47 8.25
CA GLY A 15 -61.80 -4.68 9.39
C GLY A 15 -60.30 -4.38 9.37
N GLY A 16 -59.93 -3.10 9.30
CA GLY A 16 -58.57 -2.59 9.09
C GLY A 16 -57.59 -2.71 10.27
N PRO A 17 -56.36 -2.19 10.12
CA PRO A 17 -55.30 -2.36 11.12
C PRO A 17 -55.54 -1.51 12.39
N PRO A 18 -55.05 -1.97 13.56
CA PRO A 18 -55.30 -1.36 14.87
C PRO A 18 -54.61 0.01 15.04
N PRO A 19 -55.16 0.89 15.90
CA PRO A 19 -54.66 2.25 16.08
C PRO A 19 -53.28 2.28 16.75
N GLN A 20 -52.38 3.06 16.17
CA GLN A 20 -51.03 3.28 16.70
C GLN A 20 -51.07 4.34 17.81
N PHE A 21 -50.57 3.96 18.98
CA PHE A 21 -50.45 4.81 20.15
C PHE A 21 -49.32 5.82 19.91
N GLY A 22 -49.67 7.10 19.78
CA GLY A 22 -48.72 8.19 19.53
C GLY A 22 -47.96 8.59 20.81
N GLY A 23 -46.65 8.33 20.84
CA GLY A 23 -45.71 8.95 21.77
C GLY A 23 -45.13 10.26 21.18
N PRO A 24 -44.70 11.23 22.01
CA PRO A 24 -44.22 12.51 21.53
C PRO A 24 -42.89 12.39 20.76
N ALA A 25 -42.89 12.95 19.55
CA ALA A 25 -41.72 13.04 18.67
C ALA A 25 -40.68 14.02 19.26
N TRP A 26 -39.48 13.53 19.54
CA TRP A 26 -38.33 14.38 19.77
C TRP A 26 -37.90 15.00 18.43
N ASN A 27 -38.09 16.32 18.30
CA ASN A 27 -37.59 17.13 17.21
C ASN A 27 -36.07 16.92 17.05
N GLN A 28 -35.66 16.15 16.04
CA GLN A 28 -34.30 16.21 15.55
C GLN A 28 -34.17 17.41 14.59
N PRO A 29 -33.20 18.31 14.77
CA PRO A 29 -32.92 19.34 13.78
C PRO A 29 -32.38 18.71 12.49
N PRO A 30 -32.66 19.30 11.31
CA PRO A 30 -32.26 18.72 10.03
C PRO A 30 -30.73 18.63 9.94
N ARG A 31 -30.21 17.43 9.68
CA ARG A 31 -28.80 17.23 9.33
C ARG A 31 -28.54 17.91 8.00
N LYS A 32 -27.87 19.06 8.08
CA LYS A 32 -27.42 19.86 6.95
C LYS A 32 -26.43 19.04 6.11
N GLY A 33 -26.87 18.62 4.92
CA GLY A 33 -26.01 17.99 3.93
C GLY A 33 -24.88 18.93 3.53
N ARG A 34 -23.64 18.44 3.60
CA ARG A 34 -22.48 19.09 2.99
C ARG A 34 -21.82 18.08 2.06
N ASN A 35 -22.12 18.27 0.78
CA ASN A 35 -21.35 17.72 -0.32
C ASN A 35 -20.15 18.63 -0.64
N PRO A 36 -19.17 18.09 -1.38
CA PRO A 36 -17.74 18.25 -1.12
C PRO A 36 -17.06 19.28 -2.03
N TRP A 37 -15.78 19.56 -1.74
CA TRP A 37 -14.82 20.39 -2.51
C TRP A 37 -15.07 21.91 -2.48
N PRO A 38 -14.06 22.76 -2.16
CA PRO A 38 -12.68 22.66 -2.65
C PRO A 38 -11.59 22.98 -1.60
N ILE A 39 -10.62 22.08 -1.42
CA ILE A 39 -9.27 22.47 -0.94
C ILE A 39 -8.28 22.06 -2.02
N ILE A 40 -8.45 22.67 -3.20
CA ILE A 40 -7.39 22.84 -4.19
C ILE A 40 -7.03 24.32 -4.15
N ALA A 41 -6.03 24.67 -3.34
CA ALA A 41 -5.24 25.90 -3.43
C ALA A 41 -4.32 25.98 -2.19
N GLY A 42 -3.21 25.23 -2.17
CA GLY A 42 -2.26 25.39 -1.06
C GLY A 42 -0.94 24.64 -1.17
N VAL A 43 -0.87 23.55 -1.93
CA VAL A 43 0.32 22.67 -1.90
C VAL A 43 1.25 22.85 -3.11
N ALA A 44 0.82 23.55 -4.17
CA ALA A 44 1.61 23.72 -5.39
C ALA A 44 2.79 24.71 -5.28
N ALA A 45 2.85 25.57 -4.25
CA ALA A 45 3.86 26.63 -4.16
C ALA A 45 5.16 26.22 -3.45
N LEU A 46 5.14 25.18 -2.60
CA LEU A 46 6.34 24.78 -1.84
C LEU A 46 7.30 23.90 -2.65
N VAL A 47 6.79 23.13 -3.62
CA VAL A 47 7.59 22.19 -4.42
C VAL A 47 8.46 22.93 -5.46
N VAL A 48 8.00 24.07 -5.98
CA VAL A 48 8.73 24.85 -6.99
C VAL A 48 9.99 25.52 -6.41
N VAL A 49 9.96 25.95 -5.15
CA VAL A 49 11.11 26.62 -4.51
C VAL A 49 12.25 25.63 -4.22
N VAL A 50 11.93 24.38 -3.84
CA VAL A 50 12.94 23.34 -3.58
C VAL A 50 13.53 22.79 -4.88
N ALA A 51 12.73 22.69 -5.95
CA ALA A 51 13.23 22.24 -7.27
C ALA A 51 14.17 23.25 -7.93
N LEU A 52 13.94 24.57 -7.78
CA LEU A 52 14.80 25.59 -8.39
C LEU A 52 16.16 25.75 -7.69
N ALA A 53 16.26 25.44 -6.40
CA ALA A 53 17.54 25.47 -5.67
C ALA A 53 18.49 24.32 -6.07
N ALA A 54 17.96 23.18 -6.54
CA ALA A 54 18.78 22.03 -6.97
C ALA A 54 19.29 22.15 -8.42
N VAL A 55 18.56 22.84 -9.31
CA VAL A 55 18.97 23.02 -10.72
C VAL A 55 19.94 24.19 -10.90
N GLY A 56 19.93 25.19 -10.02
CA GLY A 56 20.79 26.39 -10.14
C GLY A 56 22.29 26.14 -9.91
N ILE A 57 22.67 25.09 -9.17
CA ILE A 57 24.09 24.83 -8.83
C ILE A 57 24.82 24.07 -9.97
N ALA A 58 24.09 23.37 -10.85
CA ALA A 58 24.69 22.57 -11.91
C ALA A 58 25.02 23.35 -13.20
N ILE A 59 24.47 24.56 -13.39
CA ILE A 59 24.62 25.33 -14.65
C ILE A 59 25.80 26.33 -14.60
N VAL A 60 26.43 26.56 -13.42
CA VAL A 60 27.47 27.59 -13.27
C VAL A 60 28.91 27.06 -13.43
N MET A 61 29.15 25.74 -13.52
CA MET A 61 30.51 25.18 -13.59
C MET A 61 30.75 24.15 -14.72
N GLY A 62 30.00 24.25 -15.82
CA GLY A 62 30.21 23.40 -17.01
C GLY A 62 30.43 24.24 -18.26
N GLY A 63 31.59 24.89 -18.37
CA GLY A 63 32.05 25.54 -19.60
C GLY A 63 33.15 24.70 -20.25
N ASP A 64 32.85 24.18 -21.44
CA ASP A 64 33.75 23.47 -22.35
C ASP A 64 34.96 24.32 -22.77
N ASP A 65 36.11 23.69 -23.06
CA ASP A 65 37.07 24.25 -23.99
C ASP A 65 37.74 23.18 -24.87
N ASN A 66 37.85 23.55 -26.14
CA ASN A 66 38.16 22.73 -27.30
C ASN A 66 39.66 22.39 -27.45
N ASN A 67 39.91 21.26 -28.12
CA ASN A 67 41.23 20.82 -28.62
C ASN A 67 41.75 21.78 -29.73
N PRO A 68 43.08 22.00 -29.86
CA PRO A 68 43.77 21.31 -30.95
C PRO A 68 45.23 20.87 -30.65
N GLN A 69 45.51 19.63 -31.05
CA GLN A 69 46.77 19.01 -31.51
C GLN A 69 48.07 19.85 -31.49
N ALA A 70 49.09 19.37 -30.77
CA ALA A 70 50.50 19.63 -31.10
C ALA A 70 51.44 18.46 -30.67
N ASN A 71 52.00 17.81 -31.69
CA ASN A 71 53.36 17.26 -31.86
C ASN A 71 54.18 16.66 -30.67
N ARG A 72 54.61 15.41 -30.90
CA ARG A 72 55.87 14.72 -30.47
C ARG A 72 56.61 15.18 -29.21
N THR A 73 56.87 14.23 -28.30
CA THR A 73 58.20 13.61 -28.06
C THR A 73 58.09 12.59 -26.92
N SER A 74 58.61 11.38 -27.13
CA SER A 74 58.67 10.32 -26.13
C SER A 74 59.53 10.72 -24.94
N THR A 75 58.98 10.68 -23.73
CA THR A 75 59.76 10.69 -22.49
C THR A 75 59.09 9.75 -21.50
N THR A 76 59.74 8.61 -21.27
CA THR A 76 59.34 7.62 -20.26
C THR A 76 59.59 8.22 -18.89
N SER A 77 58.53 8.56 -18.16
CA SER A 77 58.60 8.96 -16.76
C SER A 77 57.52 8.20 -16.00
N SER A 78 57.95 7.20 -15.24
CA SER A 78 57.11 6.40 -14.36
C SER A 78 56.57 7.28 -13.23
N THR A 79 55.39 7.84 -13.44
CA THR A 79 54.60 8.54 -12.42
C THR A 79 53.60 7.56 -11.85
N THR A 80 53.78 7.16 -10.59
CA THR A 80 52.82 6.39 -9.82
C THR A 80 51.59 7.26 -9.59
N ARG A 81 50.57 7.10 -10.44
CA ARG A 81 49.28 7.77 -10.29
C ARG A 81 48.56 7.17 -9.08
N PRO A 82 48.11 7.97 -8.09
CA PRO A 82 47.12 7.48 -7.14
C PRO A 82 45.85 7.18 -7.94
N SER A 83 45.47 5.90 -8.02
CA SER A 83 44.15 5.51 -8.50
C SER A 83 43.14 6.12 -7.55
N THR A 84 42.55 7.24 -7.96
CA THR A 84 41.33 7.74 -7.35
C THR A 84 40.26 6.69 -7.65
N THR A 85 40.03 5.80 -6.69
CA THR A 85 38.87 4.92 -6.71
C THR A 85 37.66 5.81 -6.56
N THR A 86 37.09 6.24 -7.69
CA THR A 86 35.76 6.84 -7.70
C THR A 86 34.81 5.73 -7.26
N THR A 87 34.53 5.67 -5.95
CA THR A 87 33.45 4.85 -5.40
C THR A 87 32.17 5.44 -5.96
N THR A 88 31.82 5.03 -7.18
CA THR A 88 30.49 5.20 -7.72
C THR A 88 29.65 4.33 -6.81
N THR A 89 28.93 4.95 -5.87
CA THR A 89 27.89 4.28 -5.09
C THR A 89 26.94 3.67 -6.11
N ARG A 90 27.14 2.38 -6.42
CA ARG A 90 26.28 1.63 -7.34
C ARG A 90 24.87 1.79 -6.81
N ALA A 91 23.98 2.36 -7.62
CA ALA A 91 22.57 2.45 -7.27
C ALA A 91 22.12 1.08 -6.76
N ALA A 92 21.53 1.05 -5.55
CA ALA A 92 21.13 -0.20 -4.93
C ALA A 92 20.22 -0.94 -5.91
N ASN A 93 20.53 -2.21 -6.17
CA ASN A 93 19.68 -3.01 -7.05
C ASN A 93 18.26 -3.08 -6.44
N PRO A 94 17.19 -3.01 -7.26
CA PRO A 94 15.81 -3.01 -6.75
C PRO A 94 15.50 -4.15 -5.78
N GLN A 95 16.11 -5.32 -5.99
CA GLN A 95 15.92 -6.50 -5.15
C GLN A 95 16.45 -6.31 -3.72
N SER A 96 17.67 -5.81 -3.56
CA SER A 96 18.28 -5.50 -2.27
C SER A 96 17.56 -4.35 -1.58
N LYS A 97 17.06 -3.37 -2.35
CA LYS A 97 16.21 -2.30 -1.80
C LYS A 97 14.92 -2.88 -1.23
N LEU A 98 14.23 -3.75 -1.96
CA LEU A 98 13.00 -4.39 -1.50
C LEU A 98 13.23 -5.24 -0.24
N LEU A 99 14.27 -6.08 -0.23
CA LEU A 99 14.63 -6.90 0.93
C LEU A 99 14.90 -6.07 2.20
N ALA A 100 15.45 -4.86 2.05
CA ALA A 100 15.72 -3.96 3.19
C ALA A 100 14.45 -3.25 3.72
N LEU A 101 13.33 -3.32 3.00
CA LEU A 101 12.05 -2.70 3.39
C LEU A 101 11.09 -3.67 4.06
N LEU A 102 11.40 -4.98 4.05
CA LEU A 102 10.49 -5.99 4.59
C LEU A 102 10.32 -5.82 6.10
N PRO A 103 9.10 -6.07 6.63
CA PRO A 103 8.88 -6.15 8.07
C PRO A 103 9.83 -7.12 8.76
N ALA A 104 10.20 -6.83 10.01
CA ALA A 104 10.98 -7.77 10.81
C ALA A 104 10.21 -9.10 11.04
N GLY A 105 10.93 -10.14 11.44
CA GLY A 105 10.33 -11.44 11.80
C GLY A 105 10.35 -12.49 10.68
N TYR A 106 10.90 -12.19 9.50
CA TYR A 106 11.21 -13.22 8.50
C TYR A 106 12.58 -13.87 8.82
N PRO A 107 12.65 -15.19 9.01
CA PRO A 107 13.92 -15.90 9.12
C PRO A 107 14.79 -15.73 7.87
N SER A 108 16.10 -15.96 8.02
CA SER A 108 17.01 -15.96 6.87
C SER A 108 16.56 -16.99 5.83
N GLY A 109 16.41 -16.54 4.59
CA GLY A 109 15.96 -17.38 3.47
C GLY A 109 14.44 -17.56 3.37
N ALA A 110 13.64 -17.04 4.30
CA ALA A 110 12.18 -17.13 4.22
C ALA A 110 11.60 -16.27 3.08
N CYS A 111 12.28 -15.18 2.72
CA CYS A 111 11.90 -14.33 1.60
C CYS A 111 12.85 -14.53 0.42
N THR A 112 12.31 -14.98 -0.71
CA THR A 112 13.09 -15.30 -1.92
C THR A 112 12.67 -14.39 -3.08
N PRO A 113 13.62 -13.98 -3.95
CA PRO A 113 13.29 -13.23 -5.15
C PRO A 113 12.28 -13.97 -6.04
N ALA A 114 11.26 -13.27 -6.48
CA ALA A 114 10.26 -13.76 -7.41
C ALA A 114 10.28 -12.95 -8.71
N THR A 115 9.85 -13.56 -9.81
CA THR A 115 9.70 -12.88 -11.10
C THR A 115 8.23 -12.56 -11.35
N PRO A 116 7.86 -11.28 -11.56
CA PRO A 116 6.51 -10.91 -11.93
C PRO A 116 6.03 -11.66 -13.16
N LYS A 117 4.80 -12.19 -13.10
CA LYS A 117 4.17 -12.83 -14.24
C LYS A 117 3.50 -11.76 -15.10
N SER A 118 3.50 -11.96 -16.42
CA SER A 118 2.93 -10.98 -17.37
C SER A 118 1.42 -10.76 -17.20
N ASN A 119 0.73 -11.67 -16.51
CA ASN A 119 -0.70 -11.64 -16.25
C ASN A 119 -1.03 -11.49 -14.75
N SER A 120 -0.10 -11.03 -13.91
CA SER A 120 -0.37 -10.76 -12.50
C SER A 120 -0.43 -9.25 -12.20
N ILE A 121 -1.02 -8.90 -11.05
CA ILE A 121 -1.02 -7.54 -10.49
C ILE A 121 0.40 -6.97 -10.31
N TRP A 122 1.39 -7.85 -10.21
CA TRP A 122 2.79 -7.52 -9.99
C TRP A 122 3.57 -7.20 -11.27
N VAL A 123 2.96 -7.27 -12.45
CA VAL A 123 3.65 -7.21 -13.76
C VAL A 123 4.61 -6.02 -13.93
N ASN A 124 4.33 -4.89 -13.27
CA ASN A 124 5.15 -3.67 -13.33
C ASN A 124 6.10 -3.49 -12.13
N ALA A 125 6.24 -4.51 -11.26
CA ALA A 125 7.15 -4.45 -10.14
C ALA A 125 8.61 -4.54 -10.64
N LEU A 126 9.45 -3.62 -10.19
CA LEU A 126 10.90 -3.60 -10.44
C LEU A 126 11.62 -4.73 -9.70
N ALA A 127 11.06 -5.16 -8.58
CA ALA A 127 11.50 -6.28 -7.78
C ALA A 127 10.29 -6.88 -7.06
N MET A 128 10.34 -8.18 -6.83
CA MET A 128 9.31 -8.91 -6.10
C MET A 128 9.98 -9.96 -5.21
N VAL A 129 9.39 -10.22 -4.05
CA VAL A 129 9.77 -11.34 -3.19
C VAL A 129 8.52 -12.11 -2.77
N ASP A 130 8.66 -13.43 -2.75
CA ASP A 130 7.73 -14.34 -2.10
C ASP A 130 8.32 -14.74 -0.75
N CYS A 131 7.56 -14.57 0.31
CA CYS A 131 7.94 -14.84 1.68
C CYS A 131 7.09 -15.95 2.29
N ASP A 132 7.76 -16.88 2.96
CA ASP A 132 7.15 -17.85 3.86
C ASP A 132 6.78 -17.21 5.22
N GLN A 133 6.46 -18.03 6.22
CA GLN A 133 5.97 -17.61 7.54
C GLN A 133 6.85 -16.52 8.20
N ASN A 134 6.20 -15.45 8.64
CA ASN A 134 6.77 -14.50 9.59
C ASN A 134 6.61 -15.04 11.02
N THR A 135 7.68 -15.05 11.81
CA THR A 135 7.69 -15.66 13.15
C THR A 135 7.26 -14.72 14.27
N ASN A 136 7.00 -13.44 13.99
CA ASN A 136 6.41 -12.56 14.97
C ASN A 136 4.96 -12.97 15.26
N GLN A 137 4.48 -12.69 16.46
CA GLN A 137 3.12 -13.05 16.86
C GLN A 137 2.08 -12.44 15.89
N GLY A 138 1.15 -13.27 15.42
CA GLY A 138 0.12 -12.88 14.45
C GLY A 138 0.64 -12.66 13.03
N GLY A 139 1.93 -12.90 12.78
CA GLY A 139 2.56 -12.70 11.48
C GLY A 139 2.01 -13.62 10.39
N PRO A 140 2.03 -13.16 9.13
CA PRO A 140 1.47 -13.92 8.02
C PRO A 140 2.13 -15.27 7.84
N SER A 141 1.35 -16.23 7.37
CA SER A 141 1.87 -17.52 6.93
C SER A 141 2.51 -17.46 5.55
N ARG A 142 2.08 -16.52 4.71
CA ARG A 142 2.74 -16.15 3.46
C ARG A 142 2.60 -14.67 3.17
N ALA A 143 3.57 -14.12 2.47
CA ALA A 143 3.53 -12.73 2.05
C ALA A 143 4.18 -12.55 0.68
N VAL A 144 3.70 -11.56 -0.06
CA VAL A 144 4.27 -11.12 -1.32
C VAL A 144 4.54 -9.63 -1.20
N TYR A 145 5.75 -9.22 -1.58
CA TYR A 145 6.14 -7.81 -1.58
C TYR A 145 6.64 -7.43 -2.96
N GLY A 146 6.28 -6.22 -3.40
CA GLY A 146 6.71 -5.67 -4.68
C GLY A 146 7.20 -4.23 -4.53
N LEU A 147 8.28 -3.91 -5.24
CA LEU A 147 8.79 -2.54 -5.37
C LEU A 147 8.42 -1.98 -6.74
N PHE A 148 7.89 -0.76 -6.78
CA PHE A 148 7.41 -0.11 -8.00
C PHE A 148 8.28 1.10 -8.38
N ALA A 149 8.18 1.52 -9.65
CA ALA A 149 8.97 2.63 -10.17
C ALA A 149 8.45 3.98 -9.73
N ASP A 150 7.13 4.10 -9.56
CA ASP A 150 6.43 5.35 -9.28
C ASP A 150 5.08 5.09 -8.58
N GLN A 151 4.43 6.17 -8.16
CA GLN A 151 3.16 6.11 -7.43
C GLN A 151 1.99 5.64 -8.30
N ASP A 152 2.00 5.92 -9.61
CA ASP A 152 0.90 5.54 -10.50
C ASP A 152 0.86 4.02 -10.71
N THR A 153 2.02 3.41 -10.94
CA THR A 153 2.18 1.96 -11.06
C THR A 153 1.88 1.25 -9.74
N LEU A 154 2.31 1.81 -8.60
CA LEU A 154 1.96 1.30 -7.28
C LEU A 154 0.45 1.35 -7.03
N LYS A 155 -0.18 2.50 -7.27
CA LYS A 155 -1.62 2.69 -7.07
C LYS A 155 -2.42 1.72 -7.92
N LYS A 156 -2.05 1.56 -9.19
CA LYS A 156 -2.72 0.61 -10.08
C LYS A 156 -2.60 -0.82 -9.54
N ALA A 157 -1.41 -1.23 -9.10
CA ALA A 157 -1.22 -2.57 -8.54
C ALA A 157 -2.05 -2.79 -7.28
N PHE A 158 -2.12 -1.80 -6.38
CA PHE A 158 -2.97 -1.84 -5.20
C PHE A 158 -4.47 -1.95 -5.56
N ASP A 159 -4.96 -1.12 -6.48
CA ASP A 159 -6.36 -1.14 -6.91
C ASP A 159 -6.73 -2.50 -7.56
N ASP A 160 -5.82 -3.06 -8.37
CA ASP A 160 -6.00 -4.37 -8.99
C ASP A 160 -6.02 -5.50 -7.93
N ASP A 161 -5.16 -5.43 -6.91
CA ASP A 161 -5.09 -6.41 -5.81
C ASP A 161 -6.35 -6.37 -4.93
N VAL A 162 -6.76 -5.16 -4.54
CA VAL A 162 -8.00 -4.90 -3.81
C VAL A 162 -9.22 -5.40 -4.61
N GLY A 163 -9.21 -5.28 -5.93
CA GLY A 163 -10.27 -5.81 -6.80
C GLY A 163 -10.38 -7.34 -6.80
N ALA A 164 -9.35 -8.05 -6.33
CA ALA A 164 -9.30 -9.51 -6.29
C ALA A 164 -9.74 -10.11 -4.93
N VAL A 165 -9.99 -9.28 -3.91
CA VAL A 165 -10.31 -9.72 -2.54
C VAL A 165 -11.75 -9.44 -2.14
N GLN A 166 -12.26 -10.24 -1.20
CA GLN A 166 -13.53 -9.94 -0.54
C GLN A 166 -13.26 -9.00 0.63
N LEU A 167 -13.55 -7.71 0.43
CA LEU A 167 -13.28 -6.67 1.41
C LEU A 167 -14.10 -6.83 2.69
N MET A 168 -13.43 -6.54 3.80
CA MET A 168 -13.99 -6.48 5.14
C MET A 168 -13.50 -5.22 5.82
N ASN A 169 -14.11 -4.87 6.95
CA ASN A 169 -13.58 -3.78 7.76
C ASN A 169 -12.22 -4.20 8.33
N CYS A 170 -11.25 -3.28 8.28
CA CYS A 170 -10.01 -3.47 9.02
C CYS A 170 -10.29 -3.36 10.52
N PRO A 171 -9.76 -4.31 11.32
CA PRO A 171 -9.90 -4.28 12.77
C PRO A 171 -9.52 -2.95 13.40
N GLY A 172 -10.45 -2.32 14.13
CA GLY A 172 -10.19 -1.05 14.82
C GLY A 172 -10.07 0.20 13.94
N ALA A 173 -10.07 0.07 12.60
CA ALA A 173 -9.89 1.20 11.67
C ALA A 173 -11.17 1.57 10.90
N GLY A 174 -11.99 0.60 10.49
CA GLY A 174 -13.24 0.85 9.76
C GLY A 174 -13.29 0.20 8.38
N ALA A 175 -13.97 0.83 7.41
CA ALA A 175 -14.20 0.26 6.09
C ALA A 175 -12.91 0.23 5.25
N SER A 176 -12.70 -0.84 4.48
CA SER A 176 -11.58 -0.98 3.55
C SER A 176 -11.98 -0.64 2.11
N PRO A 177 -11.05 -0.12 1.27
CA PRO A 177 -9.72 0.37 1.65
C PRO A 177 -9.78 1.74 2.34
N ASP A 178 -8.75 2.08 3.12
CA ASP A 178 -8.59 3.41 3.74
C ASP A 178 -7.11 3.83 3.79
N GLY A 179 -6.86 5.11 4.07
CA GLY A 179 -5.51 5.63 4.31
C GLY A 179 -4.99 5.25 5.69
N TRP A 180 -3.69 4.97 5.79
CA TRP A 180 -3.00 4.76 7.07
C TRP A 180 -1.88 5.78 7.27
N HIS A 181 -1.48 5.97 8.52
CA HIS A 181 -0.43 6.90 8.93
C HIS A 181 0.37 6.30 10.08
N HIS A 182 1.60 6.78 10.27
CA HIS A 182 2.37 6.45 11.46
C HIS A 182 1.87 7.26 12.66
N ASP A 183 1.92 6.67 13.86
CA ASP A 183 1.55 7.35 15.13
C ASP A 183 2.34 8.65 15.36
N SER A 184 3.58 8.70 14.89
CA SER A 184 4.44 9.89 15.00
C SER A 184 4.02 11.04 14.06
N THR A 185 3.26 10.75 13.01
CA THR A 185 2.83 11.71 11.98
C THR A 185 1.37 11.48 11.58
N PRO A 186 0.40 11.65 12.49
CA PRO A 186 -0.98 11.22 12.29
C PRO A 186 -1.74 12.03 11.22
N THR A 187 -1.20 13.17 10.81
CA THR A 187 -1.78 14.02 9.75
C THR A 187 -1.18 13.74 8.37
N VAL A 188 -0.20 12.85 8.28
CA VAL A 188 0.49 12.51 7.03
C VAL A 188 0.15 11.08 6.67
N THR A 189 -0.65 10.91 5.61
CA THR A 189 -0.94 9.59 5.03
C THR A 189 0.37 8.97 4.55
N ALA A 190 0.68 7.79 5.06
CA ALA A 190 1.87 7.01 4.70
C ALA A 190 1.57 6.00 3.56
N GLY A 191 0.30 5.63 3.39
CA GLY A 191 -0.20 4.89 2.25
C GLY A 191 -1.65 4.45 2.43
N MET A 192 -2.02 3.40 1.71
CA MET A 192 -3.36 2.79 1.72
C MET A 192 -3.31 1.38 2.30
N ILE A 193 -4.37 0.96 2.98
CA ILE A 193 -4.56 -0.39 3.53
C ILE A 193 -5.93 -0.93 3.13
N ALA A 194 -6.02 -2.24 2.93
CA ALA A 194 -7.26 -2.98 2.77
C ALA A 194 -7.19 -4.30 3.54
N CYS A 195 -8.29 -4.65 4.21
CA CYS A 195 -8.47 -5.91 4.90
C CYS A 195 -9.58 -6.72 4.23
N GLY A 196 -9.44 -8.04 4.23
CA GLY A 196 -10.45 -8.91 3.63
C GLY A 196 -10.06 -10.36 3.66
N THR A 197 -10.59 -11.10 2.69
CA THR A 197 -10.16 -12.47 2.41
C THR A 197 -9.82 -12.66 0.94
N TYR A 198 -8.76 -13.41 0.69
CA TYR A 198 -8.41 -13.91 -0.62
C TYR A 198 -8.59 -15.43 -0.62
N LYS A 199 -9.45 -15.95 -1.50
CA LYS A 199 -9.78 -17.39 -1.56
C LYS A 199 -10.14 -17.98 -0.19
N ASN A 200 -10.90 -17.24 0.62
CA ASN A 200 -11.32 -17.59 1.99
C ASN A 200 -10.20 -17.63 3.05
N HIS A 201 -9.02 -17.08 2.75
CA HIS A 201 -7.94 -16.89 3.73
C HIS A 201 -7.86 -15.42 4.14
N PRO A 202 -7.70 -15.09 5.45
CA PRO A 202 -7.43 -13.73 5.91
C PRO A 202 -6.33 -13.05 5.11
N ASN A 203 -6.56 -11.80 4.73
CA ASN A 203 -5.65 -11.06 3.88
C ASN A 203 -5.60 -9.58 4.27
N VAL A 204 -4.39 -9.03 4.30
CA VAL A 204 -4.13 -7.60 4.49
C VAL A 204 -3.24 -7.14 3.36
N ILE A 205 -3.69 -6.13 2.63
CA ILE A 205 -2.94 -5.50 1.54
C ILE A 205 -2.65 -4.08 1.97
N TRP A 206 -1.41 -3.63 1.84
CA TRP A 206 -1.09 -2.22 2.07
C TRP A 206 0.02 -1.72 1.18
N THR A 207 0.03 -0.40 0.99
CA THR A 207 1.11 0.32 0.31
C THR A 207 1.92 1.13 1.30
N ASN A 208 3.21 1.28 1.03
CA ASN A 208 4.03 2.36 1.57
C ASN A 208 4.40 3.29 0.42
N GLU A 209 3.75 4.44 0.35
CA GLU A 209 3.86 5.35 -0.80
C GLU A 209 5.23 6.01 -0.90
N ALA A 210 5.84 6.36 0.24
CA ALA A 210 7.17 6.95 0.27
C ALA A 210 8.28 5.96 -0.13
N ARG A 211 8.03 4.66 0.06
CA ARG A 211 8.98 3.59 -0.29
C ARG A 211 8.67 2.91 -1.63
N LEU A 212 7.54 3.26 -2.25
CA LEU A 212 7.03 2.65 -3.48
C LEU A 212 6.83 1.13 -3.36
N MET A 213 6.30 0.68 -2.23
CA MET A 213 6.16 -0.74 -1.91
C MET A 213 4.69 -1.13 -1.80
N LEU A 214 4.30 -2.25 -2.41
CA LEU A 214 3.04 -2.95 -2.16
C LEU A 214 3.34 -4.23 -1.39
N CYS A 215 2.50 -4.52 -0.41
CA CYS A 215 2.57 -5.71 0.42
C CYS A 215 1.21 -6.39 0.38
N ASP A 216 1.24 -7.71 0.20
CA ASP A 216 0.05 -8.57 0.17
C ASP A 216 0.33 -9.79 1.05
N VAL A 217 -0.33 -9.86 2.21
CA VAL A 217 -0.01 -10.85 3.23
C VAL A 217 -1.23 -11.69 3.59
N TYR A 218 -0.97 -12.95 3.88
CA TYR A 218 -1.99 -13.98 4.06
C TYR A 218 -1.85 -14.62 5.43
N GLY A 219 -3.00 -14.75 6.11
CA GLY A 219 -3.14 -15.52 7.32
C GLY A 219 -3.70 -16.91 7.01
N ASP A 220 -3.07 -17.93 7.60
CA ASP A 220 -3.60 -19.28 7.84
C ASP A 220 -2.48 -20.04 8.58
N PRO A 221 -2.55 -20.27 9.91
CA PRO A 221 -3.71 -20.09 10.79
C PRO A 221 -4.04 -18.67 11.33
N PRO A 222 -3.19 -17.61 11.25
CA PRO A 222 -3.55 -16.30 11.80
C PRO A 222 -4.87 -15.76 11.26
N ALA A 223 -5.73 -15.28 12.16
CA ALA A 223 -6.96 -14.61 11.77
C ALA A 223 -6.67 -13.18 11.28
N LEU A 224 -7.68 -12.53 10.67
CA LEU A 224 -7.55 -11.16 10.19
C LEU A 224 -7.17 -10.17 11.31
N GLU A 225 -7.69 -10.39 12.51
CA GLU A 225 -7.39 -9.63 13.72
C GLU A 225 -5.91 -9.72 14.12
N ASP A 226 -5.37 -10.93 14.11
CA ASP A 226 -3.95 -11.18 14.43
C ASP A 226 -3.05 -10.55 13.38
N LEU A 227 -3.43 -10.69 12.10
CA LEU A 227 -2.68 -10.19 10.96
C LEU A 227 -2.64 -8.66 10.92
N HIS A 228 -3.78 -8.01 11.19
CA HIS A 228 -3.86 -6.56 11.30
C HIS A 228 -3.07 -6.04 12.51
N THR A 229 -3.15 -6.73 13.66
CA THR A 229 -2.34 -6.40 14.85
C THR A 229 -0.84 -6.54 14.55
N TRP A 230 -0.44 -7.58 13.83
CA TRP A 230 0.94 -7.73 13.38
C TRP A 230 1.35 -6.60 12.44
N TRP A 231 0.49 -6.22 11.49
CA TRP A 231 0.76 -5.12 10.57
C TRP A 231 0.98 -3.80 11.32
N THR A 232 0.14 -3.45 12.30
CA THR A 232 0.33 -2.24 13.13
C THR A 232 1.64 -2.23 13.92
N ASN A 233 2.18 -3.41 14.27
CA ASN A 233 3.42 -3.49 15.04
C ASN A 233 4.69 -3.50 14.17
N TYR A 234 4.61 -3.99 12.93
CA TYR A 234 5.80 -4.30 12.11
C TYR A 234 5.71 -3.84 10.64
N GLY A 235 4.50 -3.66 10.11
CA GLY A 235 4.23 -3.41 8.68
C GLY A 235 3.88 -1.96 8.34
N GLY A 236 3.35 -1.19 9.29
CA GLY A 236 2.96 0.22 9.13
C GLY A 236 3.01 0.99 10.44
#